data_AF-A0A2H9REF0-F1
#
_entry.id   AF-A0A2H9REF0-F1
#
_cell.length_a   1.000
_cell.length_b   1.000
_cell.length_c   1.000
_cell.angle_alpha   90.00
_cell.angle_beta   90.00
_cell.angle_gamma   90.00
#
_symmetry.space_group_name_H-M   'P 1'
#
loop_
_entity.id
_entity.type
_entity.pdbx_description
1 polymer ?
#
loop_
_entity_poly.entity_id
_entity_poly.type
_entity_poly.pdbx_seq_one_letter_code
_entity_poly.pdbx_strand_id
1 'polypeptide(L)'
;MKLSIAWRLGLVLAGVSILGAGMTGYFAYQANRDHLVKASEDRLLTATRVLMRQVTVALNDIAADAGLVARHPQSGRILQRSLPDFQTLGENNVAELFKGMMQVHPEYFQIRLIETAHYGQERIRFDRDLTGLLRITG
;
A
#
# COMPACT_ATOMS: atom_id res chain seq x y z
N MET A 1 37.20 58.33 -30.87
CA MET A 1 37.47 57.28 -31.88
C MET A 1 36.19 57.07 -32.70
N LYS A 2 36.18 57.32 -34.02
CA LYS A 2 34.97 57.20 -34.84
C LYS A 2 34.80 55.73 -35.25
N LEU A 3 33.74 55.08 -34.78
CA LEU A 3 33.38 53.72 -35.18
C LEU A 3 33.13 53.68 -36.71
N SER A 4 33.76 52.72 -37.41
CA SER A 4 33.47 52.49 -38.82
C SER A 4 32.05 51.92 -38.98
N ILE A 5 31.44 52.15 -40.15
CA ILE A 5 30.08 51.69 -40.46
C ILE A 5 29.93 50.16 -40.33
N ALA A 6 31.00 49.42 -40.66
CA ALA A 6 31.05 47.97 -40.56
C ALA A 6 30.93 47.49 -39.11
N TRP A 7 31.57 48.19 -38.16
CA TRP A 7 31.50 47.84 -36.75
C TRP A 7 30.09 48.10 -36.16
N ARG A 8 29.44 49.18 -36.60
CA ARG A 8 28.04 49.47 -36.23
C ARG A 8 27.09 48.38 -36.74
N LEU A 9 27.25 47.96 -38.00
CA LEU A 9 26.43 46.89 -38.60
C LEU A 9 26.67 45.54 -37.92
N GLY A 10 27.92 45.19 -37.62
CA GLY A 10 28.26 43.96 -36.91
C GLY A 10 27.63 43.88 -35.51
N LEU A 11 27.64 45.00 -34.76
CA LEU A 11 26.98 45.08 -33.46
C LEU A 11 25.47 44.87 -33.53
N VAL A 12 24.80 45.45 -34.53
CA VAL A 12 23.37 45.27 -34.73
C VAL A 12 23.05 43.81 -35.07
N LEU A 13 23.82 43.21 -35.98
CA LEU A 13 23.64 41.81 -36.35
C LEU A 13 23.83 40.85 -35.16
N ALA A 14 24.89 41.07 -34.36
CA ALA A 14 25.13 40.30 -33.15
C ALA A 14 23.98 40.46 -32.14
N GLY A 15 23.49 41.68 -31.94
CA GLY A 15 22.35 41.95 -31.06
C GLY A 15 21.08 41.21 -31.51
N VAL A 16 20.78 41.23 -32.81
CA VAL A 16 19.62 40.51 -33.37
C VAL A 16 19.77 39.00 -33.20
N SER A 17 20.97 38.44 -33.44
CA SER A 17 21.22 37.01 -33.25
C SER A 17 21.08 36.58 -31.79
N ILE A 18 21.60 37.37 -30.85
CA ILE A 18 21.48 37.09 -29.41
C ILE A 18 20.01 37.15 -28.98
N LEU A 19 19.25 38.13 -29.46
CA LEU A 19 17.82 38.26 -29.16
C LEU A 19 17.02 37.08 -29.75
N GLY A 20 17.29 36.69 -30.99
CA GLY A 20 16.64 35.54 -31.62
C GLY A 20 16.93 34.23 -30.89
N ALA A 21 18.20 33.99 -30.52
CA ALA A 21 18.61 32.83 -29.74
C ALA A 21 17.98 32.83 -28.34
N GLY A 22 17.97 33.97 -27.65
CA GLY A 22 17.37 34.12 -26.33
C GLY A 22 15.87 33.87 -26.33
N MET A 23 15.16 34.40 -27.32
CA MET A 23 13.70 34.22 -27.46
C MET A 23 13.34 32.77 -27.79
N THR A 24 14.11 32.13 -28.68
CA THR A 24 13.95 30.69 -28.99
C THR A 24 14.25 29.82 -27.77
N GLY A 25 15.32 30.13 -27.04
CA GLY A 25 15.68 29.44 -25.80
C GLY A 25 14.61 29.58 -24.71
N TYR A 26 14.03 30.78 -24.57
CA TYR A 26 12.94 31.04 -23.62
C TYR A 26 11.69 30.21 -23.95
N PHE A 27 11.26 30.20 -25.21
CA PHE A 27 10.11 29.40 -25.63
C PHE A 27 10.36 27.89 -25.47
N ALA A 28 11.55 27.43 -25.85
CA ALA A 28 11.94 26.02 -25.65
C ALA A 28 11.97 25.65 -24.16
N TYR A 29 12.48 26.52 -23.30
CA TYR A 29 12.52 26.31 -21.86
C TYR A 29 11.11 26.22 -21.27
N GLN A 30 10.20 27.12 -21.67
CA GLN A 30 8.83 27.14 -21.17
C GLN A 30 8.07 25.88 -21.60
N ALA A 31 8.17 25.48 -22.87
CA ALA A 31 7.57 24.24 -23.36
C ALA A 31 8.11 23.00 -22.62
N ASN A 32 9.44 22.91 -22.44
CA ASN A 32 10.05 21.80 -21.72
C ASN A 32 9.58 21.72 -20.27
N ARG A 33 9.46 22.86 -19.57
CA ARG A 33 9.00 22.88 -18.18
C ARG A 33 7.59 22.31 -18.05
N ASP A 34 6.67 22.75 -18.91
CA ASP A 34 5.28 22.33 -18.83
C ASP A 34 5.14 20.82 -19.16
N HIS A 35 5.91 20.30 -20.12
CA HIS A 35 5.99 18.86 -20.38
C HIS A 35 6.59 18.08 -19.20
N LEU A 36 7.62 18.61 -18.53
CA LEU A 36 8.28 17.95 -17.42
C LEU A 36 7.37 17.86 -16.18
N VAL A 37 6.63 18.93 -15.89
CA VAL A 37 5.63 18.96 -14.81
C VAL A 37 4.53 17.95 -15.10
N LYS A 38 3.95 17.98 -16.32
CA LYS A 38 2.89 17.06 -16.70
C LYS A 38 3.32 15.60 -16.67
N ALA A 39 4.51 15.29 -17.18
CA ALA A 39 5.07 13.94 -17.11
C ALA A 39 5.29 13.46 -15.66
N SER A 40 5.67 14.37 -14.76
CA SER A 40 5.84 14.05 -13.34
C SER A 40 4.49 13.80 -12.65
N GLU A 41 3.48 14.60 -12.97
CA GLU A 41 2.10 14.41 -12.50
C GLU A 41 1.53 13.08 -12.95
N ASP A 42 1.64 12.76 -14.25
CA ASP A 42 1.16 11.49 -14.81
C ASP A 42 1.85 10.28 -14.16
N ARG A 43 3.16 10.38 -13.90
CA ARG A 43 3.92 9.34 -13.19
C ARG A 43 3.43 9.16 -11.75
N LEU A 44 3.20 10.26 -11.03
CA LEU A 44 2.70 10.21 -9.66
C LEU A 44 1.31 9.57 -9.61
N LEU A 45 0.38 10.02 -10.47
CA LEU A 45 -0.97 9.48 -10.56
C LEU A 45 -0.96 7.98 -10.91
N THR A 46 -0.09 7.57 -11.84
CA THR A 46 0.06 6.16 -12.21
C THR A 46 0.59 5.34 -11.03
N ALA A 47 1.62 5.81 -10.33
CA ALA A 47 2.15 5.15 -9.15
C ALA A 47 1.10 5.02 -8.04
N THR A 48 0.33 6.08 -7.77
CA THR A 48 -0.76 6.05 -6.79
C THR A 48 -1.87 5.08 -7.18
N ARG A 49 -2.24 4.99 -8.46
CA ARG A 49 -3.23 4.01 -8.95
C ARG A 49 -2.76 2.58 -8.73
N VAL A 50 -1.49 2.28 -9.01
CA VAL A 50 -0.91 0.96 -8.76
C VAL A 50 -0.92 0.63 -7.26
N LEU A 51 -0.54 1.58 -6.41
CA LEU A 51 -0.60 1.43 -4.96
C LEU A 51 -2.03 1.16 -4.47
N MET A 52 -3.00 1.96 -4.91
CA MET A 52 -4.42 1.75 -4.55
C MET A 52 -4.90 0.37 -4.99
N ARG A 53 -4.52 -0.07 -6.19
CA ARG A 53 -4.84 -1.43 -6.66
C ARG A 53 -4.23 -2.49 -5.74
N GLN A 54 -2.96 -2.34 -5.36
CA GLN A 54 -2.27 -3.28 -4.48
C GLN A 54 -2.93 -3.36 -3.11
N VAL A 55 -3.25 -2.21 -2.49
CA VAL A 55 -3.96 -2.15 -1.20
C VAL A 55 -5.34 -2.79 -1.30
N THR A 56 -6.08 -2.53 -2.39
CA THR A 56 -7.41 -3.10 -2.59
C THR A 56 -7.37 -4.62 -2.70
N VAL A 57 -6.39 -5.16 -3.42
CA VAL A 57 -6.19 -6.62 -3.53
C VAL A 57 -5.88 -7.21 -2.16
N ALA A 58 -4.92 -6.63 -1.42
CA ALA A 58 -4.57 -7.10 -0.08
C ALA A 58 -5.77 -7.08 0.89
N LEU A 59 -6.58 -6.02 0.87
CA LEU A 59 -7.79 -5.94 1.71
C LEU A 59 -8.85 -6.96 1.32
N ASN A 60 -9.02 -7.24 0.02
CA ASN A 60 -9.97 -8.26 -0.43
C ASN A 60 -9.53 -9.67 -0.02
N ASP A 61 -8.22 -9.96 -0.08
CA ASP A 61 -7.67 -11.25 0.36
C ASP A 61 -7.89 -11.43 1.87
N ILE A 62 -7.58 -10.40 2.68
CA ILE A 62 -7.88 -10.39 4.13
C ILE A 62 -9.38 -10.60 4.41
N ALA A 63 -10.25 -9.95 3.65
CA ALA A 63 -11.69 -10.09 3.82
C ALA A 63 -12.18 -11.51 3.47
N ALA A 64 -11.61 -12.13 2.43
CA ALA A 64 -11.90 -13.50 2.06
C ALA A 64 -11.47 -14.48 3.16
N ASP A 65 -10.27 -14.30 3.71
CA ASP A 65 -9.75 -15.10 4.82
C ASP A 65 -10.60 -14.98 6.09
N ALA A 66 -10.96 -13.75 6.46
CA ALA A 66 -11.87 -13.51 7.58
C ALA A 66 -13.24 -14.16 7.34
N GLY A 67 -13.74 -14.11 6.10
CA GLY A 67 -14.97 -14.77 5.69
C GLY A 67 -14.89 -16.29 5.78
N LEU A 68 -13.76 -16.89 5.41
CA LEU A 68 -13.49 -18.32 5.54
C LEU A 68 -13.54 -18.75 7.01
N VAL A 69 -12.83 -18.01 7.88
CA VAL A 69 -12.82 -18.26 9.33
C VAL A 69 -14.21 -18.11 9.95
N ALA A 70 -14.96 -17.08 9.55
CA ALA A 70 -16.31 -16.83 10.07
C ALA A 70 -17.32 -17.90 9.65
N ARG A 71 -17.17 -18.46 8.44
CA ARG A 71 -18.03 -19.54 7.93
C ARG A 71 -17.55 -20.93 8.36
N HIS A 72 -16.37 -21.04 8.96
CA HIS A 72 -15.83 -22.32 9.38
C HIS A 72 -16.71 -22.93 10.49
N PRO A 73 -17.26 -24.15 10.30
CA PRO A 73 -18.23 -24.73 11.24
C PRO A 73 -17.70 -24.84 12.68
N GLN A 74 -16.39 -25.06 12.86
CA GLN A 74 -15.81 -25.15 14.21
C GLN A 74 -15.73 -23.79 14.91
N SER A 75 -15.56 -22.68 14.18
CA SER A 75 -15.60 -21.34 14.75
C SER A 75 -16.97 -21.05 15.37
N GLY A 76 -18.05 -21.39 14.65
CA GLY A 76 -19.41 -21.28 15.17
C GLY A 76 -19.69 -22.20 16.35
N ARG A 77 -19.19 -23.45 16.33
CA ARG A 77 -19.41 -24.42 17.42
C ARG A 77 -18.71 -24.07 18.73
N ILE A 78 -17.51 -23.46 18.66
CA ILE A 78 -16.82 -22.94 19.85
C ILE A 78 -17.63 -21.81 20.49
N LEU A 79 -18.20 -20.93 19.67
CA LEU A 79 -19.02 -19.80 20.12
C LEU A 79 -20.41 -20.22 20.65
N GLN A 80 -20.94 -21.37 20.21
CA GLN A 80 -22.25 -21.90 20.63
C GLN A 80 -22.19 -22.79 21.88
N ARG A 81 -21.01 -22.96 22.50
CA ARG A 81 -20.79 -23.67 23.77
C ARG A 81 -21.37 -25.10 23.78
N SER A 82 -20.70 -25.98 23.05
CA SER A 82 -20.88 -27.44 23.21
C SER A 82 -20.27 -27.93 24.54
N LEU A 83 -20.57 -29.18 24.94
CA LEU A 83 -20.02 -29.87 26.12
C LEU A 83 -18.51 -29.58 26.33
N PRO A 84 -18.03 -29.47 27.59
CA PRO A 84 -16.66 -29.00 27.91
C PRO A 84 -15.54 -29.74 27.14
N ASP A 85 -15.64 -31.06 27.00
CA ASP A 85 -14.64 -31.88 26.29
C ASP A 85 -14.65 -31.64 24.78
N PHE A 86 -15.81 -31.29 24.21
CA PHE A 86 -15.94 -30.93 22.79
C PHE A 86 -15.47 -29.51 22.51
N GLN A 87 -15.50 -28.64 23.52
CA GLN A 87 -15.05 -27.27 23.42
C GLN A 87 -13.52 -27.19 23.30
N THR A 88 -12.78 -27.92 24.14
CA THR A 88 -11.31 -27.94 24.09
C THR A 88 -10.76 -28.55 22.79
N LEU A 89 -11.36 -29.63 22.30
CA LEU A 89 -11.01 -30.22 21.00
C LEU A 89 -11.32 -29.27 19.83
N GLY A 90 -12.47 -28.58 19.88
CA GLY A 90 -12.83 -27.57 18.89
C GLY A 90 -11.85 -26.39 18.87
N GLU A 91 -11.50 -25.88 20.04
CA GLU A 91 -10.54 -24.78 20.20
C GLU A 91 -9.15 -25.15 19.69
N ASN A 92 -8.69 -26.37 19.95
CA ASN A 92 -7.39 -26.84 19.45
C ASN A 92 -7.38 -26.97 17.92
N ASN A 93 -8.46 -27.45 17.30
CA ASN A 93 -8.52 -27.53 15.85
C ASN A 93 -8.53 -26.14 15.19
N VAL A 94 -9.29 -25.18 15.75
CA VAL A 94 -9.31 -23.81 15.25
C VAL A 94 -7.98 -23.10 15.53
N ALA A 95 -7.31 -23.43 16.63
CA ALA A 95 -5.97 -22.94 16.92
C ALA A 95 -4.94 -23.43 15.88
N GLU A 96 -4.99 -24.70 15.47
CA GLU A 96 -4.09 -25.21 14.44
C GLU A 96 -4.42 -24.61 13.06
N LEU A 97 -5.71 -24.37 12.76
CA LEU A 97 -6.11 -23.61 11.57
C LEU A 97 -5.53 -22.20 11.58
N PHE A 98 -5.65 -21.47 12.69
CA PHE A 98 -5.10 -20.11 12.82
C PHE A 98 -3.59 -20.09 12.66
N LYS A 99 -2.90 -21.04 13.29
CA LYS A 99 -1.45 -21.21 13.12
C LYS A 99 -1.08 -21.47 11.66
N GLY A 100 -1.79 -22.34 10.96
CA GLY A 100 -1.58 -22.59 9.53
C GLY A 100 -1.82 -21.35 8.67
N MET A 101 -2.93 -20.63 8.91
CA MET A 101 -3.22 -19.37 8.22
C MET A 101 -2.14 -18.33 8.46
N MET A 102 -1.69 -18.15 9.71
CA MET A 102 -0.59 -17.23 9.99
C MET A 102 0.71 -17.71 9.34
N GLN A 103 1.01 -19.00 9.25
CA GLN A 103 2.19 -19.48 8.51
C GLN A 103 2.14 -19.13 7.02
N VAL A 104 0.97 -19.22 6.40
CA VAL A 104 0.75 -18.89 4.98
C VAL A 104 0.77 -17.37 4.74
N HIS A 105 0.25 -16.60 5.70
CA HIS A 105 0.14 -15.13 5.63
C HIS A 105 1.11 -14.47 6.62
N PRO A 106 2.40 -14.30 6.25
CA PRO A 106 3.40 -13.66 7.10
C PRO A 106 3.06 -12.20 7.46
N GLU A 107 2.23 -11.54 6.65
CA GLU A 107 1.70 -10.20 6.87
C GLU A 107 0.74 -10.10 8.06
N TYR A 108 0.20 -11.22 8.55
CA TYR A 108 -0.69 -11.23 9.71
C TYR A 108 0.11 -11.16 11.01
N PHE A 109 -0.09 -10.07 11.74
CA PHE A 109 0.47 -9.86 13.08
C PHE A 109 -0.29 -10.63 14.15
N GLN A 110 -1.61 -10.78 13.99
CA GLN A 110 -2.45 -11.48 14.96
C GLN A 110 -3.74 -12.01 14.32
N ILE A 111 -4.28 -13.10 14.88
CA ILE A 111 -5.63 -13.58 14.60
C ILE A 111 -6.32 -13.86 15.94
N ARG A 112 -7.56 -13.37 16.10
CA ARG A 112 -8.34 -13.50 17.33
C ARG A 112 -9.76 -13.99 17.07
N LEU A 113 -10.21 -14.94 17.87
CA LEU A 113 -11.61 -15.35 17.95
C LEU A 113 -12.20 -14.83 19.26
N ILE A 114 -13.19 -13.94 19.15
CA ILE A 114 -13.78 -13.24 20.29
C ILE A 114 -15.26 -13.63 20.40
N GLU A 115 -15.69 -14.06 21.58
CA GLU A 115 -17.07 -14.44 21.84
C GLU A 115 -17.91 -13.25 22.33
N THR A 116 -19.12 -13.11 21.78
CA THR A 116 -20.04 -12.03 22.16
C THR A 116 -20.84 -12.32 23.43
N ALA A 117 -21.15 -13.58 23.73
CA ALA A 117 -22.04 -13.95 24.85
C ALA A 117 -21.40 -13.82 26.25
N HIS A 118 -20.07 -13.69 26.34
CA HIS A 118 -19.33 -13.56 27.61
C HIS A 118 -18.47 -12.28 27.64
N TYR A 119 -19.09 -11.12 27.51
CA TYR A 119 -18.42 -9.81 27.61
C TYR A 119 -17.26 -9.59 26.63
N GLY A 120 -17.27 -10.26 25.47
CA GLY A 120 -16.16 -10.12 24.52
C GLY A 120 -14.91 -10.91 24.91
N GLN A 121 -15.04 -12.02 25.64
CA GLN A 121 -13.89 -12.87 25.98
C GLN A 121 -13.20 -13.41 24.73
N GLU A 122 -11.88 -13.23 24.66
CA GLU A 122 -11.02 -13.80 23.64
C GLU A 122 -10.90 -15.32 23.90
N ARG A 123 -11.37 -16.15 22.97
CA ARG A 123 -11.28 -17.62 23.08
C ARG A 123 -9.98 -18.16 22.53
N ILE A 124 -9.52 -17.59 21.43
CA ILE A 124 -8.29 -17.99 20.76
C ILE A 124 -7.57 -16.73 20.30
N ARG A 125 -6.29 -16.61 20.66
CA ARG A 125 -5.41 -15.56 20.16
C ARG A 125 -4.08 -16.16 19.72
N PHE A 126 -3.70 -15.83 18.50
CA PHE A 126 -2.35 -16.03 18.02
C PHE A 126 -1.73 -14.69 17.69
N ASP A 127 -0.51 -14.51 18.17
CA ASP A 127 0.32 -13.34 17.88
C ASP A 127 1.58 -13.79 17.17
N ARG A 128 2.06 -12.96 16.25
CA ARG A 128 3.36 -13.09 15.63
C ARG A 128 4.33 -12.17 16.38
N ASP A 129 5.30 -12.79 17.04
CA ASP A 129 6.44 -12.09 17.62
C ASP A 129 7.69 -12.31 16.74
N LEU A 130 8.78 -11.58 17.03
CA LEU A 130 10.06 -11.63 16.32
C LEU A 130 10.65 -13.05 16.24
N THR A 131 10.27 -13.96 17.14
CA THR A 131 10.80 -15.33 17.23
C THR A 131 9.85 -16.41 16.68
N GLY A 132 8.60 -16.07 16.33
CA GLY A 132 7.64 -17.04 15.80
C GLY A 132 6.18 -16.77 16.18
N LEU A 133 5.33 -17.78 15.96
CA LEU A 133 3.90 -17.73 16.30
C LEU A 133 3.69 -18.19 17.74
N LEU A 134 3.02 -17.36 18.54
CA LEU A 134 2.71 -17.62 19.93
C LEU A 134 1.20 -17.70 20.13
N ARG A 135 0.72 -18.81 20.71
CA ARG A 135 -0.66 -18.92 21.18
C ARG A 135 -0.76 -18.26 22.55
N ILE A 136 -1.56 -17.21 22.66
CA ILE A 136 -1.83 -16.55 23.94
C ILE A 136 -3.10 -17.17 24.51
N THR A 137 -3.00 -17.69 25.73
CA THR A 137 -4.13 -18.22 26.50
C THR A 137 -4.39 -17.25 27.64
N GLY A 138 -5.62 -16.74 27.74
CA GLY A 138 -6.05 -15.76 28.74
C GLY A 138 -7.49 -15.99 29.17
#